data_AF-A0A932UTN1-F1
#
_entry.id   AF-A0A932UTN1-F1
#
_cell.length_a   1.000
_cell.length_b   1.000
_cell.length_c   1.000
_cell.angle_alpha   90.00
_cell.angle_beta   90.00
_cell.angle_gamma   90.00
#
_symmetry.space_group_name_H-M   'P 1'
#
loop_
_entity.id
_entity.type
_entity.pdbx_description
1 polymer ?
#
loop_
_entity_poly.entity_id
_entity_poly.type
_entity_poly.pdbx_seq_one_letter_code
_entity_poly.pdbx_strand_id
1 'polypeptide(L)'
;MADVNYFKSDIREMEFALFEHFKLGELLAAKPYDHISAEDARLILKEAHHFATEVIGPTMQSTDQEGAKLTKDGVKVPRALHTVYKQFYENGWNTLTLPEAAGGQGAPMLLGVAVT
;
A
#
# COMPACT_ATOMS: atom_id res chain seq x y z
N MET A 1 -10.23 -10.06 23.30
CA MET A 1 -11.31 -9.92 22.29
C MET A 1 -10.62 -9.99 20.95
N ALA A 2 -11.18 -10.67 19.94
CA ALA A 2 -10.58 -10.61 18.61
C ALA A 2 -10.63 -9.16 18.12
N ASP A 3 -9.52 -8.63 17.61
CA ASP A 3 -9.47 -7.26 17.10
C ASP A 3 -10.49 -7.13 15.96
N VAL A 4 -11.42 -6.18 16.09
CA VAL A 4 -12.46 -5.95 15.08
C VAL A 4 -11.82 -5.14 13.95
N ASN A 5 -11.86 -5.68 12.73
CA ASN A 5 -11.41 -4.95 11.56
C ASN A 5 -12.47 -3.94 11.09
N TYR A 6 -12.16 -2.65 11.21
CA TYR A 6 -13.03 -1.56 10.77
C TYR A 6 -12.66 -1.02 9.38
N PHE A 7 -11.57 -1.49 8.78
CA PHE A 7 -11.13 -1.02 7.47
C PHE A 7 -12.08 -1.53 6.39
N LYS A 8 -12.66 -0.59 5.63
CA LYS A 8 -13.51 -0.85 4.48
C LYS A 8 -13.08 0.04 3.34
N SER A 9 -12.88 -0.56 2.18
CA SER A 9 -12.64 0.15 0.93
C SER A 9 -13.40 -0.53 -0.20
N ASP A 10 -13.72 0.24 -1.23
CA ASP A 10 -14.39 -0.26 -2.43
C ASP A 10 -13.38 -0.30 -3.57
N ILE A 11 -12.85 -1.50 -3.82
CA ILE A 11 -11.87 -1.71 -4.89
C ILE A 11 -12.45 -1.38 -6.27
N ARG A 12 -13.77 -1.55 -6.47
CA ARG A 12 -14.41 -1.26 -7.75
C ARG A 12 -14.39 0.24 -8.05
N GLU A 13 -14.62 1.07 -7.03
CA GLU A 13 -14.54 2.52 -7.16
C GLU A 13 -13.10 2.98 -7.46
N MET A 14 -12.12 2.36 -6.81
CA MET A 14 -10.69 2.65 -7.08
C MET A 14 -10.32 2.26 -8.52
N GLU A 15 -10.77 1.10 -9.01
CA GLU A 15 -10.59 0.69 -10.41
C GLU A 15 -11.27 1.65 -11.38
N PHE A 16 -12.49 2.10 -11.08
CA PHE A 16 -13.19 3.09 -11.89
C PHE A 16 -12.40 4.38 -11.98
N ALA A 17 -11.99 4.93 -10.83
CA ALA A 17 -11.22 6.18 -10.78
C ALA A 17 -9.91 6.05 -11.58
N LEU A 18 -9.14 4.99 -11.35
CA LEU A 18 -7.84 4.80 -12.00
C LEU A 18 -7.97 4.55 -13.51
N PHE A 19 -8.77 3.56 -13.93
CA PHE A 19 -8.77 3.10 -15.32
C PHE A 19 -9.79 3.83 -16.19
N GLU A 20 -10.96 4.17 -15.65
CA GLU A 20 -12.05 4.74 -16.45
C GLU A 20 -12.02 6.27 -16.42
N HIS A 21 -11.77 6.88 -15.27
CA HIS A 21 -11.74 8.34 -15.13
C HIS A 21 -10.36 8.94 -15.46
N PHE A 22 -9.29 8.48 -14.80
CA PHE A 22 -7.93 9.00 -14.97
C PHE A 22 -7.12 8.33 -16.08
N LYS A 23 -7.70 7.33 -16.76
CA LYS A 23 -7.10 6.66 -17.92
C LYS A 23 -5.71 6.07 -17.63
N LEU A 24 -5.51 5.47 -16.45
CA LEU A 24 -4.24 4.84 -16.08
C LEU A 24 -3.74 3.86 -17.15
N GLY A 25 -4.63 3.13 -17.84
CA GLY A 25 -4.24 2.24 -18.94
C GLY A 25 -3.54 2.94 -20.11
N GLU A 26 -3.94 4.17 -20.43
CA GLU A 26 -3.28 4.98 -21.47
C GLU A 26 -1.90 5.46 -20.99
N LEU A 27 -1.80 5.84 -19.71
CA LEU A 27 -0.52 6.23 -19.09
C LEU A 27 0.48 5.07 -19.09
N LEU A 28 0.02 3.87 -18.74
CA LEU A 28 0.82 2.64 -18.72
C LEU A 28 1.24 2.19 -20.13
N ALA A 29 0.56 2.61 -21.19
CA ALA A 29 0.97 2.30 -22.56
C ALA A 29 2.12 3.20 -23.06
N ALA A 30 2.51 4.22 -22.29
CA ALA A 30 3.50 5.21 -22.67
C ALA A 30 4.75 5.11 -21.79
N LYS A 31 5.91 5.42 -22.37
CA LYS A 31 7.15 5.57 -21.61
C LYS A 31 7.03 6.71 -20.57
N PRO A 32 7.60 6.56 -19.37
CA PRO A 32 8.47 5.46 -18.94
C PRO A 32 7.75 4.28 -18.26
N TYR A 33 6.44 4.11 -18.46
CA TYR A 33 5.62 3.14 -17.72
C TYR A 33 5.21 1.90 -18.52
N ASP A 34 5.68 1.77 -19.76
CA ASP A 34 5.33 0.70 -20.70
C ASP A 34 5.81 -0.70 -20.29
N HIS A 35 6.59 -0.79 -19.22
CA HIS A 35 6.99 -2.03 -18.57
C HIS A 35 5.97 -2.57 -17.55
N ILE A 36 4.96 -1.78 -17.17
CA ILE A 36 3.88 -2.18 -16.26
C ILE A 36 2.59 -2.31 -17.04
N SER A 37 2.03 -3.51 -17.12
CA SER A 37 0.77 -3.71 -17.82
C SER A 37 -0.43 -3.21 -17.00
N ALA A 38 -1.55 -2.96 -17.67
CA ALA A 38 -2.81 -2.66 -16.98
C ALA A 38 -3.33 -3.84 -16.13
N GLU A 39 -2.89 -5.06 -16.42
CA GLU A 39 -3.19 -6.24 -15.59
C GLU A 39 -2.34 -6.24 -14.32
N ASP A 40 -1.04 -5.95 -14.43
CA ASP A 40 -0.15 -5.81 -13.27
C ASP A 40 -0.66 -4.72 -12.33
N ALA A 41 -1.08 -3.57 -12.85
CA ALA A 41 -1.63 -2.49 -12.04
C ALA A 41 -2.91 -2.88 -11.28
N ARG A 42 -3.79 -3.71 -11.88
CA ARG A 42 -4.97 -4.25 -11.19
C ARG A 42 -4.60 -5.26 -10.12
N LEU A 43 -3.60 -6.11 -10.40
CA LEU A 43 -3.09 -7.06 -9.42
C LEU A 43 -2.48 -6.33 -8.22
N ILE A 44 -1.67 -5.31 -8.45
CA ILE A 44 -1.09 -4.45 -7.41
C ILE A 44 -2.20 -3.82 -6.55
N LEU A 45 -3.25 -3.28 -7.18
CA LEU A 45 -4.40 -2.71 -6.46
C LEU A 45 -5.11 -3.76 -5.58
N LYS A 46 -5.29 -4.97 -6.10
CA LYS A 46 -5.93 -6.07 -5.37
C LYS A 46 -5.10 -6.55 -4.18
N GLU A 47 -3.79 -6.71 -4.36
CA GLU A 47 -2.88 -7.11 -3.28
C GLU A 47 -2.75 -6.01 -2.22
N ALA A 48 -2.77 -4.74 -2.62
CA ALA A 48 -2.79 -3.62 -1.67
C ALA A 48 -4.08 -3.60 -0.85
N HIS A 49 -5.23 -3.85 -1.49
CA HIS A 49 -6.51 -3.99 -0.79
C HIS A 49 -6.48 -5.16 0.20
N HIS A 50 -5.99 -6.34 -0.22
CA HIS A 50 -5.84 -7.49 0.65
C HIS A 50 -4.92 -7.22 1.85
N PHE A 51 -3.77 -6.59 1.61
CA PHE A 51 -2.84 -6.22 2.68
C PHE A 51 -3.47 -5.23 3.67
N ALA A 52 -4.21 -4.24 3.16
CA ALA A 52 -4.91 -3.28 3.98
C ALA A 52 -6.03 -3.93 4.81
N THR A 53 -6.80 -4.87 4.24
CA THR A 53 -7.91 -5.53 4.95
C THR A 53 -7.44 -6.63 5.89
N GLU A 54 -6.48 -7.47 5.50
CA GLU A 54 -6.13 -8.66 6.28
C GLU A 54 -4.94 -8.47 7.22
N VAL A 55 -4.06 -7.49 6.94
CA VAL A 55 -2.85 -7.26 7.73
C VAL A 55 -2.94 -5.96 8.53
N ILE A 56 -3.20 -4.83 7.86
CA ILE A 56 -3.21 -3.52 8.52
C ILE A 56 -4.47 -3.36 9.38
N GLY A 57 -5.65 -3.48 8.77
CA GLY A 57 -6.95 -3.23 9.37
C GLY A 57 -7.17 -3.85 10.76
N PRO A 58 -6.88 -5.16 10.95
CA PRO A 58 -7.03 -5.81 12.25
C PRO A 58 -6.12 -5.23 13.33
N THR A 59 -4.96 -4.67 12.99
CA THR A 59 -4.01 -4.13 13.97
C THR A 59 -4.29 -2.68 14.37
N MET A 60 -5.18 -1.98 13.66
CA MET A 60 -5.38 -0.54 13.86
C MET A 60 -5.86 -0.19 15.27
N GLN A 61 -6.82 -0.96 15.81
CA GLN A 61 -7.38 -0.67 17.14
C GLN A 61 -6.36 -0.92 18.26
N SER A 62 -5.66 -2.06 18.22
CA SER A 62 -4.68 -2.40 19.26
C SER A 62 -3.45 -1.51 19.21
N THR A 63 -3.02 -1.09 18.02
CA THR A 63 -1.90 -0.13 17.87
C THR A 63 -2.25 1.26 18.38
N ASP A 64 -3.47 1.76 18.12
CA ASP A 64 -3.96 3.03 18.67
C ASP A 64 -4.01 3.01 20.21
N GLN A 65 -4.56 1.93 20.79
CA GLN A 65 -4.64 1.77 22.24
C GLN A 65 -3.27 1.69 22.94
N GLU A 66 -2.30 1.02 22.33
CA GLU A 66 -0.95 0.91 22.89
C GLU A 66 -0.20 2.25 22.83
N GLY A 67 -0.32 2.95 21.69
CA GLY A 67 0.31 4.25 21.43
C GLY A 67 1.85 4.23 21.36
N ALA A 68 2.43 5.31 20.84
CA ALA A 68 3.87 5.53 20.92
C ALA A 68 4.27 6.07 22.30
N LYS A 69 5.40 5.62 22.84
CA LYS A 69 5.91 6.02 24.16
C LYS A 69 7.35 6.48 24.07
N LEU A 70 7.65 7.66 24.62
CA LEU A 70 9.02 8.11 24.80
C LEU A 70 9.62 7.40 26.01
N THR A 71 10.71 6.67 25.81
CA THR A 71 11.49 6.04 26.88
C THR A 71 12.90 6.61 26.94
N LYS A 72 13.69 6.19 27.93
CA LYS A 72 15.12 6.52 28.02
C LYS A 72 15.93 6.10 26.79
N ASP A 73 15.44 5.10 26.04
CA ASP A 73 16.10 4.52 24.86
C ASP A 73 15.45 5.02 23.54
N GLY A 74 14.73 6.16 23.60
CA GLY A 74 14.02 6.76 22.48
C GLY A 74 12.55 6.36 22.39
N VAL A 75 11.91 6.69 21.27
CA VAL A 75 10.50 6.40 21.02
C VAL A 75 10.31 4.91 20.73
N LYS A 76 9.36 4.28 21.43
CA LYS A 76 8.89 2.92 21.17
C LYS A 76 7.48 2.98 20.60
N VAL A 77 7.26 2.24 19.51
CA VAL A 77 5.97 2.12 18.83
C VAL A 77 5.28 0.81 19.24
N PRO A 78 3.96 0.69 19.01
CA PRO A 78 3.22 -0.54 19.27
C PRO A 78 3.85 -1.79 18.66
N ARG A 79 3.80 -2.90 19.38
CA ARG A 79 4.48 -4.15 18.97
C ARG A 79 4.04 -4.62 17.58
N ALA A 80 2.75 -4.55 17.29
CA ALA A 80 2.19 -5.01 16.02
C ALA A 80 2.75 -4.24 14.80
N LEU A 81 3.09 -2.95 14.96
CA LEU A 81 3.63 -2.15 13.86
C LEU A 81 5.00 -2.65 13.38
N HIS A 82 5.79 -3.32 14.23
CA HIS A 82 7.06 -3.92 13.78
C HIS A 82 6.82 -5.03 12.75
N THR A 83 5.82 -5.89 12.98
CA THR A 83 5.48 -6.98 12.06
C THR A 83 4.84 -6.43 10.79
N VAL A 84 3.88 -5.49 10.92
CA VAL A 84 3.21 -4.87 9.77
C VAL A 84 4.22 -4.14 8.88
N TYR A 85 5.10 -3.33 9.47
CA TYR A 85 6.11 -2.58 8.72
C TYR A 85 7.13 -3.50 8.04
N LYS A 86 7.52 -4.59 8.70
CA LYS A 86 8.40 -5.60 8.10
C LYS A 86 7.76 -6.19 6.84
N GLN A 87 6.49 -6.61 6.92
CA GLN A 87 5.77 -7.13 5.75
C GLN A 87 5.60 -6.05 4.67
N PHE A 88 5.34 -4.79 5.07
CA PHE A 88 5.19 -3.69 4.12
C PHE A 88 6.46 -3.48 3.28
N TYR A 89 7.63 -3.54 3.95
CA TYR A 89 8.93 -3.45 3.30
C TYR A 89 9.25 -4.69 2.45
N GLU A 90 9.01 -5.91 2.97
CA GLU A 90 9.28 -7.16 2.25
C GLU A 90 8.40 -7.31 0.99
N ASN A 91 7.19 -6.75 0.99
CA ASN A 91 6.29 -6.71 -0.16
C ASN A 91 6.64 -5.59 -1.16
N GLY A 92 7.65 -4.76 -0.89
CA GLY A 92 8.14 -3.74 -1.82
C GLY A 92 7.25 -2.51 -1.97
N TRP A 93 6.30 -2.27 -1.05
CA TRP A 93 5.39 -1.13 -1.13
C TRP A 93 6.12 0.22 -1.04
N ASN A 94 7.23 0.29 -0.31
CA ASN A 94 8.07 1.49 -0.19
C ASN A 94 8.86 1.84 -1.45
N THR A 95 8.93 0.94 -2.44
CA THR A 95 9.75 1.11 -3.65
C THR A 95 8.93 1.12 -4.94
N LEU A 96 7.60 1.01 -4.85
CA LEU A 96 6.71 0.90 -6.02
C LEU A 96 6.92 2.05 -7.03
N THR A 97 6.94 3.30 -6.59
CA THR A 97 7.08 4.46 -7.48
C THR A 97 8.52 4.94 -7.65
N LEU A 98 9.47 4.37 -6.92
CA LEU A 98 10.87 4.76 -7.02
C LEU A 98 11.42 4.35 -8.39
N PRO A 99 12.37 5.13 -8.97
CA PRO A 99 13.03 4.76 -10.21
C PRO A 99 13.75 3.41 -10.09
N GLU A 100 13.78 2.63 -11.17
CA GLU A 100 14.51 1.35 -11.21
C GLU A 100 16.00 1.51 -10.88
N ALA A 101 16.62 2.63 -11.28
CA ALA A 101 18.01 2.96 -10.95
C ALA A 101 18.29 3.09 -9.44
N ALA A 102 17.24 3.28 -8.63
CA ALA A 102 17.31 3.30 -7.17
C ALA A 102 16.76 2.01 -6.53
N GLY A 103 16.54 0.95 -7.31
CA GLY A 103 15.96 -0.32 -6.85
C GLY A 103 14.43 -0.29 -6.70
N GLY A 104 13.75 0.66 -7.34
CA GLY A 104 12.30 0.73 -7.37
C GLY A 104 11.65 0.01 -8.55
N GLN A 105 10.32 0.05 -8.61
CA GLN A 105 9.54 -0.58 -9.68
C GLN A 105 9.16 0.40 -10.80
N GLY A 106 9.41 1.70 -10.61
CA GLY A 106 9.15 2.73 -11.64
C GLY A 106 7.67 2.97 -11.94
N ALA A 107 6.75 2.59 -11.04
CA ALA A 107 5.33 2.78 -11.26
C ALA A 107 4.92 4.26 -11.27
N PRO A 108 3.88 4.64 -12.03
CA PRO A 108 3.37 5.99 -12.00
C PRO A 108 2.82 6.35 -10.61
N MET A 109 3.05 7.61 -10.19
CA MET A 109 2.53 8.13 -8.93
C MET A 109 1.00 7.99 -8.80
N LEU A 110 0.29 8.00 -9.93
CA LEU A 110 -1.16 7.75 -9.97
C LEU A 110 -1.54 6.38 -9.37
N LEU A 111 -0.76 5.33 -9.68
CA LEU A 111 -0.95 4.02 -9.06
C LEU A 111 -0.46 4.02 -7.61
N GLY A 112 0.70 4.64 -7.35
CA GLY A 112 1.29 4.71 -6.00
C GLY A 112 0.33 5.32 -4.97
N VAL A 113 -0.26 6.48 -5.25
CA VAL A 113 -1.21 7.14 -4.34
C VAL A 113 -2.41 6.26 -3.97
N ALA A 114 -2.80 5.32 -4.83
CA ALA A 114 -3.91 4.42 -4.55
C ALA A 114 -3.53 3.25 -3.63
N VAL A 115 -2.25 2.88 -3.55
CA VAL A 115 -1.81 1.59 -2.98
C VAL A 115 -0.71 1.67 -1.92
N THR A 116 -0.11 2.85 -1.69
CA THR A 116 0.95 3.09 -0.70
C THR A 116 0.61 4.26 0.20
#